data_AF-A0A367LUK6-F1
#
_entry.id   AF-A0A367LUK6-F1
#
_cell.length_a   1.000
_cell.length_b   1.000
_cell.length_c   1.000
_cell.angle_alpha   90.00
_cell.angle_beta   90.00
_cell.angle_gamma   90.00
#
_symmetry.space_group_name_H-M   'P 1'
#
loop_
_entity.id
_entity.type
_entity.pdbx_description
1 polymer ?
#
loop_
_entity_poly.entity_id
_entity_poly.type
_entity_poly.pdbx_seq_one_letter_code
_entity_poly.pdbx_strand_id
1 'polypeptide(L)' 'MTEPTIRRLAGEEILARLDELAEVLLDCVEGGASVSFMWPLPRERALAFWRGVGESVAGDERLLLVA' A
#
# COMPACT_ATOMS: atom_id res chain seq x y z
N MET A 1 15.32 -18.02 8.66
CA MET A 1 14.30 -17.01 8.31
C MET A 1 13.58 -16.67 9.60
N THR A 2 13.67 -15.41 10.05
CA THR A 2 12.94 -14.94 11.24
C THR A 2 11.45 -14.90 10.93
N GLU A 3 10.61 -15.13 11.93
CA GLU A 3 9.16 -15.02 11.78
C GLU A 3 8.76 -13.56 11.52
N PRO A 4 7.96 -13.27 10.47
CA PRO A 4 7.56 -11.90 10.16
C PRO A 4 6.62 -11.37 11.25
N THR A 5 6.79 -10.09 11.63
CA THR A 5 5.97 -9.45 12.66
C THR A 5 4.85 -8.66 11.99
N ILE A 6 3.62 -9.15 12.13
CA ILE A 6 2.44 -8.45 11.61
C ILE A 6 2.08 -7.27 12.53
N ARG A 7 1.90 -6.08 11.96
CA ARG A 7 1.44 -4.89 12.69
C ARG A 7 0.42 -4.07 11.89
N ARG A 8 -0.47 -3.37 12.61
CA ARG A 8 -1.38 -2.37 12.03
C ARG A 8 -0.67 -1.05 11.82
N LEU A 9 -0.97 -0.36 10.72
CA LEU A 9 -0.57 1.04 10.51
C LEU A 9 -1.74 1.99 10.80
N ALA A 10 -1.43 3.11 11.46
CA ALA A 10 -2.31 4.28 11.51
C ALA A 10 -2.23 5.11 10.21
N GLY A 11 -3.20 6.00 9.97
CA GLY A 11 -3.28 6.77 8.72
C GLY A 11 -2.04 7.63 8.46
N GLU A 12 -1.51 8.27 9.50
CA GLU A 12 -0.29 9.07 9.46
C GLU A 12 0.96 8.23 9.14
N GLU A 13 1.03 6.99 9.63
CA GLU A 13 2.13 6.07 9.31
C GLU A 13 2.08 5.64 7.84
N ILE A 14 0.88 5.50 7.27
CA ILE A 14 0.70 5.20 5.84
C ILE A 14 1.17 6.37 5.00
N LEU A 15 0.80 7.60 5.37
CA LEU A 15 1.23 8.83 4.67
C LEU A 15 2.75 9.00 4.70
N ALA A 16 3.40 8.61 5.80
CA ALA A 16 4.85 8.63 5.92
C ALA A 16 5.56 7.53 5.10
N ARG A 17 4.83 6.49 4.67
CA ARG A 17 5.36 5.30 3.97
C ARG A 17 4.81 5.12 2.55
N LEU A 18 4.24 6.18 1.96
CA LEU A 18 3.61 6.09 0.63
C LEU A 18 4.55 5.54 -0.43
N ASP A 19 5.82 5.93 -0.39
CA ASP A 19 6.82 5.45 -1.34
C ASP A 19 7.06 3.93 -1.18
N GLU A 20 7.34 3.45 0.04
CA GLU A 20 7.53 2.02 0.32
C GLU A 20 6.32 1.17 -0.11
N LEU A 21 5.11 1.64 0.20
CA LEU A 21 3.87 0.95 -0.16
C LEU A 21 3.61 0.96 -1.67
N ALA A 22 3.94 2.07 -2.35
CA ALA A 22 3.82 2.17 -3.80
C ALA A 22 4.77 1.19 -4.51
N GLU A 23 6.02 1.05 -4.04
CA GLU A 23 6.96 0.07 -4.61
C GLU A 23 6.42 -1.37 -4.49
N VAL A 24 5.88 -1.76 -3.32
CA VAL A 24 5.26 -3.10 -3.15
C VAL A 24 4.12 -3.33 -4.16
N LEU A 25 3.28 -2.32 -4.40
CA LEU A 25 2.18 -2.42 -5.37
C LEU A 25 2.71 -2.52 -6.81
N LEU A 26 3.71 -1.72 -7.15
CA LEU A 26 4.35 -1.75 -8.47
C LEU A 26 4.98 -3.12 -8.74
N ASP A 27 5.78 -3.63 -7.81
CA ASP A 27 6.41 -4.95 -7.88
C ASP A 27 5.38 -6.06 -8.09
N CYS A 28 4.25 -6.00 -7.38
CA CYS A 28 3.17 -6.97 -7.55
C CYS A 28 2.56 -6.92 -8.96
N VAL A 29 2.28 -5.72 -9.47
CA VAL A 29 1.63 -5.54 -10.78
C VAL A 29 2.59 -5.89 -11.91
N GLU A 30 3.86 -5.48 -11.81
CA GLU A 30 4.93 -5.87 -12.76
C GLU A 30 5.14 -7.39 -12.76
N GLY A 31 5.07 -8.03 -11.58
CA GLY A 31 5.11 -9.49 -11.41
C GLY A 31 3.86 -10.22 -11.94
N GLY A 32 2.88 -9.50 -12.50
CA GLY A 32 1.68 -10.08 -13.10
C GLY A 32 0.54 -10.37 -12.12
N ALA A 33 0.59 -9.86 -10.89
CA ALA A 33 -0.50 -10.01 -9.94
C ALA A 33 -1.74 -9.21 -10.38
N SER A 34 -2.91 -9.86 -10.33
CA SER A 34 -4.19 -9.19 -10.62
C SER A 34 -4.77 -8.58 -9.34
N VAL A 35 -4.40 -7.32 -9.07
CA VAL A 35 -4.79 -6.56 -7.86
C VAL A 35 -5.54 -5.27 -8.19
N SER A 36 -6.39 -5.30 -9.23
CA SER A 36 -7.17 -4.15 -9.76
C SER A 36 -6.38 -3.13 -10.58
N PHE A 37 -5.10 -3.39 -10.85
CA PHE A 37 -4.24 -2.56 -11.68
C PHE A 37 -3.66 -3.38 -12.84
N MET A 38 -3.20 -2.70 -13.89
CA MET A 38 -2.58 -3.31 -15.07
C MET A 38 -1.20 -2.68 -15.29
N TRP A 39 -0.26 -3.49 -15.74
CA TRP A 39 1.04 -3.02 -16.21
C TRP A 39 0.92 -2.38 -17.61
N PRO A 40 1.58 -1.23 -17.88
CA PRO A 40 2.37 -0.42 -16.96
C PRO A 40 1.51 0.42 -16.00
N LEU A 41 1.84 0.38 -14.70
CA LEU A 41 1.19 1.18 -13.67
C LEU A 41 2.03 2.44 -13.36
N PRO A 42 1.54 3.66 -13.65
CA PRO A 42 2.26 4.88 -13.27
C PRO A 42 2.42 4.99 -11.75
N ARG A 43 3.62 5.36 -11.29
CA ARG A 43 3.95 5.49 -9.86
C ARG A 43 3.01 6.46 -9.15
N GLU A 44 2.61 7.55 -9.81
CA GLU A 44 1.68 8.55 -9.27
C GLU A 44 0.31 7.94 -8.95
N ARG A 45 -0.14 6.95 -9.74
CA ARG A 45 -1.40 6.24 -9.50
C ARG A 45 -1.29 5.31 -8.28
N ALA A 46 -0.14 4.65 -8.09
CA ALA A 46 0.12 3.85 -6.89
C ALA A 46 0.16 4.73 -5.63
N LEU A 47 0.85 5.87 -5.69
CA LEU A 47 0.87 6.85 -4.59
C LEU A 47 -0.53 7.40 -4.27
N ALA A 48 -1.32 7.74 -5.29
CA ALA A 48 -2.68 8.24 -5.11
C ALA A 48 -3.59 7.19 -4.47
N PHE A 49 -3.47 5.92 -4.87
CA PHE A 49 -4.17 4.82 -4.24
C PHE A 49 -3.84 4.74 -2.74
N TRP A 50 -2.55 4.69 -2.39
CA TRP A 50 -2.14 4.57 -0.99
C TRP A 50 -2.48 5.80 -0.14
N ARG A 51 -2.49 7.00 -0.73
CA ARG A 51 -2.99 8.20 -0.05
C ARG A 51 -4.46 8.05 0.33
N GLY A 52 -5.30 7.59 -0.60
CA GLY A 52 -6.71 7.30 -0.31
C GLY A 52 -6.91 6.18 0.71
N VAL A 53 -6.01 5.18 0.74
CA VAL A 53 -5.98 4.17 1.81
C VAL A 53 -5.70 4.82 3.16
N GLY A 54 -4.72 5.72 3.24
CA GLY A 54 -4.38 6.45 4.47
C GLY A 54 -5.54 7.27 5.01
N GLU A 55 -6.26 7.98 4.13
CA GLU A 55 -7.46 8.75 4.47
C GLU A 55 -8.59 7.84 4.99
N SER A 56 -8.84 6.71 4.32
CA SER A 56 -9.86 5.73 4.74
C SER A 56 -9.51 5.05 6.08
N VAL A 57 -8.23 4.80 6.35
CA VAL A 57 -7.76 4.28 7.65
C VAL A 57 -7.94 5.34 8.75
N ALA A 58 -7.63 6.61 8.47
CA ALA A 58 -7.85 7.71 9.42
C ALA A 58 -9.34 7.95 9.72
N GLY A 59 -10.23 7.61 8.77
CA GLY A 59 -11.68 7.65 8.94
C GLY A 59 -12.31 6.39 9.56
N ASP A 60 -11.50 5.44 10.06
CA ASP A 60 -11.96 4.14 10.60
C ASP A 60 -12.78 3.27 9.62
N GLU A 61 -12.70 3.54 8.32
CA GLU A 61 -13.39 2.77 7.27
C GLU A 61 -12.59 1.53 6.85
N ARG A 62 -11.29 1.50 7.16
CA ARG A 62 -10.34 0.46 6.73
C ARG A 62 -9.28 0.18 7.79
N LEU A 63 -8.82 -1.06 7.84
CA LEU A 63 -7.61 -1.48 8.55
C LEU A 63 -6.51 -1.84 7.53
N LEU A 64 -5.26 -1.42 7.77
CA LEU A 64 -4.09 -1.86 7.01
C LEU A 64 -3.12 -2.61 7.93
N LEU A 65 -2.72 -3.81 7.50
CA LEU A 65 -1.73 -4.65 8.17
C LEU A 65 -0.51 -4.82 7.26
N VAL A 66 0.69 -4.81 7.85
CA VAL A 66 1.98 -5.04 7.18
C VAL A 66 2.81 -6.06 7.95
N ALA A 67 3.80 -6.68 7.31
CA ALA A 67 4.62 -7.76 7.86
C ALA A 67 6.09 -7.66 7.42
#